data_AF-A0A9D7HSR4-F1
#
_entry.id   AF-A0A9D7HSR4-F1
#
_cell.length_a   1.000
_cell.length_b   1.000
_cell.length_c   1.000
_cell.angle_alpha   90.00
_cell.angle_beta   90.00
_cell.angle_gamma   90.00
#
_symmetry.space_group_name_H-M   'P 1'
#
loop_
_entity.id
_entity.type
_entity.pdbx_description
1 polymer ?
#
loop_
_entity_poly.entity_id
_entity_poly.type
_entity_poly.pdbx_seq_one_letter_code
_entity_poly.pdbx_strand_id
1 'polypeptide(L)'
;MNSRILFPIVLTVAILALLGMGCSDDKGTNNNGGGGGGGREFVSGDLGVGESYSHTFTTSKVVRYYCRYHGGPNGQGMSGTITVTPSGTAAQFQSSITASALQNLTVPVGSTIQWTNNHIMVHTVESDN
;
A
#
# COMPACT_ATOMS: atom_id res chain seq x y z
N MET A 1 37.04 2.43 4.88
CA MET A 1 35.88 3.31 4.61
C MET A 1 34.73 2.41 4.20
N ASN A 2 33.89 2.07 5.16
CA ASN A 2 32.87 1.04 5.02
C ASN A 2 31.62 1.67 4.40
N SER A 3 31.45 1.53 3.08
CA SER A 3 30.18 1.85 2.44
C SER A 3 29.29 0.61 2.47
N ARG A 4 28.48 0.49 3.52
CA ARG A 4 27.36 -0.46 3.55
C ARG A 4 26.18 0.19 2.86
N ILE A 5 26.12 0.03 1.55
CA ILE A 5 24.93 0.33 0.75
C ILE A 5 23.87 -0.71 1.15
N LEU A 6 22.99 -0.35 2.09
CA LEU A 6 21.75 -1.09 2.29
C LEU A 6 20.87 -0.81 1.07
N PHE A 7 20.86 -1.73 0.11
CA PHE A 7 19.77 -1.85 -0.84
C PHE A 7 18.51 -2.23 -0.04
N PRO A 8 17.40 -1.48 -0.10
CA PRO A 8 16.16 -1.95 0.48
C PRO A 8 15.78 -3.25 -0.23
N ILE A 9 15.47 -4.26 0.57
CA ILE A 9 15.06 -5.59 0.14
C ILE A 9 13.78 -5.44 -0.68
N VAL A 10 13.92 -5.33 -2.01
CA VAL A 10 12.81 -5.50 -2.94
C VAL A 10 12.50 -6.99 -2.94
N LEU A 11 11.56 -7.40 -2.09
CA LEU A 11 11.05 -8.76 -2.09
C LEU A 11 10.10 -8.92 -3.29
N THR A 12 10.66 -9.07 -4.50
CA THR A 12 9.90 -9.55 -5.66
C THR A 12 9.64 -11.04 -5.50
N VAL A 13 8.60 -11.41 -4.74
CA VAL A 13 8.05 -12.76 -4.84
C VAL A 13 7.14 -12.81 -6.07
N ALA A 14 7.59 -13.48 -7.13
CA ALA A 14 6.70 -13.95 -8.17
C ALA A 14 5.91 -15.14 -7.60
N ILE A 15 4.69 -14.91 -7.13
CA ILE A 15 3.81 -15.99 -6.65
C ILE A 15 3.08 -16.58 -7.85
N LEU A 16 3.37 -17.86 -8.12
CA LEU A 16 2.58 -18.71 -8.99
C LEU A 16 1.22 -18.92 -8.30
N ALA A 17 0.15 -18.39 -8.88
CA ALA A 17 -1.20 -18.48 -8.34
C ALA A 17 -1.63 -19.95 -8.21
N LEU A 18 -1.67 -20.48 -6.98
CA LEU A 18 -2.48 -21.66 -6.66
C LEU A 18 -3.88 -21.17 -6.30
N LEU A 19 -4.87 -21.68 -7.02
CA LEU A 19 -6.29 -21.47 -6.73
C LEU A 19 -6.59 -21.97 -5.30
N GLY A 20 -6.93 -21.03 -4.42
CA GLY A 20 -7.52 -21.33 -3.12
C GLY A 20 -8.97 -20.88 -3.11
N MET A 21 -9.89 -21.84 -3.17
CA MET A 21 -11.29 -21.66 -2.79
C MET A 21 -11.32 -21.18 -1.32
N GLY A 22 -11.89 -20.00 -1.09
CA GLY A 22 -12.25 -19.51 0.24
C GLY A 22 -13.65 -18.92 0.15
N CYS A 23 -14.59 -19.54 0.84
CA CYS A 23 -16.01 -19.21 0.83
C CYS A 23 -16.25 -17.85 1.48
N SER A 24 -17.03 -17.00 0.79
CA SER A 24 -17.51 -15.72 1.29
C SER A 24 -18.52 -15.92 2.42
N ASP A 25 -18.29 -15.25 3.56
CA ASP A 25 -19.37 -14.76 4.41
C ASP A 25 -19.24 -13.23 4.44
N ASP A 26 -20.08 -12.57 3.65
CA ASP A 26 -20.18 -11.11 3.58
C ASP A 26 -20.56 -10.53 4.95
N LYS A 27 -19.69 -9.69 5.50
CA LYS A 27 -20.10 -8.36 6.00
C LYS A 27 -19.08 -7.32 5.54
N GLY A 28 -18.92 -7.23 4.23
CA GLY A 28 -18.37 -6.04 3.60
C GLY A 28 -19.34 -4.87 3.80
N THR A 29 -18.86 -3.79 4.40
CA THR A 29 -19.20 -2.47 3.87
C THR A 29 -18.17 -2.16 2.80
N ASN A 30 -18.34 -2.78 1.62
CA ASN A 30 -17.57 -2.46 0.42
C ASN A 30 -18.09 -1.17 -0.20
N ASN A 31 -17.89 -0.05 0.48
CA ASN A 31 -18.08 1.24 -0.17
C ASN A 31 -16.88 1.51 -1.09
N ASN A 32 -16.88 0.86 -2.26
CA ASN A 32 -16.39 1.52 -3.46
C ASN A 32 -17.43 2.58 -3.84
N GLY A 33 -17.36 3.71 -3.16
CA GLY A 33 -18.34 4.79 -3.22
C GLY A 33 -17.80 5.96 -2.42
N GLY A 34 -17.26 6.96 -3.13
CA GLY A 34 -16.42 8.00 -2.57
C GLY A 34 -17.16 9.11 -1.83
N GLY A 35 -16.35 10.00 -1.26
CA GLY A 35 -16.76 11.35 -0.86
C GLY A 35 -16.42 11.70 0.58
N GLY A 36 -15.32 12.45 0.79
CA GLY A 36 -15.04 13.05 2.08
C GLY A 36 -13.71 13.80 2.23
N GLY A 37 -13.44 14.79 1.36
CA GLY A 37 -12.59 15.94 1.72
C GLY A 37 -11.10 15.93 1.34
N GLY A 38 -10.80 16.35 0.10
CA GLY A 38 -9.54 17.03 -0.25
C GLY A 38 -8.50 16.18 -1.00
N GLY A 39 -8.40 16.33 -2.32
CA GLY A 39 -7.15 16.21 -3.11
C GLY A 39 -6.37 14.88 -3.20
N ARG A 40 -6.66 13.86 -2.38
CA ARG A 40 -5.83 12.65 -2.26
C ARG A 40 -5.89 11.78 -3.51
N GLU A 41 -4.74 11.27 -3.96
CA GLU A 41 -4.62 10.34 -5.10
C GLU A 41 -5.30 9.00 -4.83
N PHE A 42 -5.17 8.45 -3.62
CA PHE A 42 -5.79 7.18 -3.25
C PHE A 42 -6.25 7.16 -1.79
N VAL A 43 -7.37 6.50 -1.54
CA VAL A 43 -7.98 6.34 -0.21
C VAL A 43 -8.60 4.94 -0.16
N SER A 44 -8.05 4.05 0.67
CA SER A 44 -8.51 2.65 0.70
C SER A 44 -9.88 2.42 1.34
N GLY A 45 -10.33 3.35 2.19
CA GLY A 45 -11.35 3.02 3.20
C GLY A 45 -10.77 2.12 4.30
N ASP A 46 -11.66 1.54 5.11
CA ASP A 46 -11.27 0.67 6.21
C ASP A 46 -10.89 -0.72 5.69
N LEU A 47 -9.68 -1.17 6.02
CA LEU A 47 -9.19 -2.51 5.73
C LEU A 47 -9.26 -3.34 7.01
N GLY A 48 -10.24 -4.25 7.07
CA GLY A 48 -10.33 -5.28 8.10
C GLY A 48 -9.19 -6.31 8.01
N VAL A 49 -9.14 -7.25 8.95
CA VAL A 49 -8.11 -8.31 8.94
C VAL A 49 -8.25 -9.17 7.67
N GLY A 50 -7.17 -9.33 6.91
CA GLY A 50 -7.12 -10.06 5.63
C GLY A 50 -7.53 -9.24 4.41
N GLU A 51 -8.18 -8.08 4.60
CA GLU A 51 -8.67 -7.26 3.50
C GLU A 51 -7.53 -6.57 2.74
N SER A 52 -7.77 -6.29 1.46
CA SER A 52 -6.78 -5.70 0.57
C SER A 52 -7.30 -4.52 -0.25
N TYR A 53 -6.40 -3.59 -0.57
CA TYR A 53 -6.64 -2.46 -1.47
C TYR A 53 -5.53 -2.39 -2.51
N SER A 54 -5.86 -2.03 -3.76
CA SER A 54 -4.88 -1.90 -4.84
C SER A 54 -4.93 -0.54 -5.51
N HIS A 55 -3.76 0.02 -5.84
CA HIS A 55 -3.63 1.26 -6.63
C HIS A 55 -2.52 1.13 -7.67
N THR A 56 -2.75 1.66 -8.88
CA THR A 56 -1.78 1.67 -9.97
C THR A 56 -1.19 3.05 -10.17
N PHE A 57 0.14 3.16 -10.14
CA PHE A 57 0.86 4.42 -10.26
C PHE A 57 1.30 4.67 -11.69
N THR A 58 0.67 5.61 -12.39
CA THR A 58 0.96 5.92 -13.80
C THR A 58 1.88 7.12 -13.99
N THR A 59 2.19 7.86 -12.92
CA THR A 59 3.04 9.05 -12.96
C THR A 59 4.22 8.88 -12.02
N SER A 60 5.43 9.15 -12.53
CA SER A 60 6.64 9.17 -11.70
C SER A 60 6.58 10.31 -10.72
N LYS A 61 6.67 9.99 -9.43
CA LYS A 61 6.66 10.93 -8.30
C LYS A 61 7.01 10.20 -7.01
N VAL A 62 7.24 10.97 -5.95
CA VAL A 62 7.27 10.45 -4.58
C VAL A 62 5.90 10.72 -3.95
N VAL A 63 5.30 9.69 -3.37
CA VAL A 63 4.01 9.76 -2.67
C VAL A 63 4.23 9.42 -1.21
N ARG A 64 3.92 10.34 -0.31
CA ARG A 64 3.76 10.00 1.11
C ARG A 64 2.38 9.40 1.31
N TYR A 65 2.25 8.47 2.25
CA TYR A 65 0.97 7.88 2.57
C TYR A 65 0.95 7.43 4.03
N TYR A 66 -0.25 7.32 4.61
CA TYR A 66 -0.42 7.02 6.03
C TYR A 66 -1.72 6.26 6.29
N CYS A 67 -1.79 5.66 7.48
CA CYS A 67 -3.02 5.10 8.05
C CYS A 67 -3.74 6.19 8.84
N ARG A 68 -5.03 6.45 8.56
CA ARG A 68 -5.78 7.54 9.20
C ARG A 68 -5.90 7.41 10.71
N TYR A 69 -5.85 6.17 11.21
CA TYR A 69 -6.07 5.85 12.63
C TYR A 69 -4.79 5.96 13.47
N HIS A 70 -3.64 5.64 12.88
CA HIS A 70 -2.36 5.49 13.59
C HIS A 70 -1.25 6.37 13.04
N GLY A 71 -1.55 7.18 12.03
CA GLY A 71 -0.64 8.12 11.40
C GLY A 71 -1.32 9.43 11.03
N GLY A 72 -0.62 10.24 10.26
CA GLY A 72 -1.14 11.52 9.79
C GLY A 72 -0.29 12.14 8.68
N PRO A 73 -0.74 13.29 8.15
CA PRO A 73 -0.04 14.04 7.11
C PRO A 73 1.42 14.33 7.47
N ASN A 74 2.26 14.49 6.46
CA ASN A 74 3.69 14.77 6.58
C ASN A 74 4.51 13.67 7.29
N GLY A 75 4.07 12.41 7.21
CA GLY A 75 4.83 11.26 7.70
C GLY A 75 4.73 11.03 9.22
N GLN A 76 3.62 11.47 9.83
CA GLN A 76 3.39 11.25 11.25
C GLN A 76 2.92 9.81 11.50
N GLY A 77 3.44 9.18 12.55
CA GLY A 77 3.04 7.85 13.01
C GLY A 77 3.16 6.78 11.90
N MET A 78 2.14 5.93 11.80
CA MET A 78 2.04 4.85 10.82
C MET A 78 1.93 5.41 9.40
N SER A 79 3.09 5.61 8.79
CA SER A 79 3.26 6.24 7.49
C SER A 79 4.36 5.55 6.69
N GLY A 80 4.38 5.84 5.39
CA GLY A 80 5.36 5.32 4.46
C GLY A 80 5.52 6.25 3.24
N THR A 81 6.46 5.88 2.38
CA THR A 81 6.75 6.59 1.13
C THR A 81 6.80 5.62 -0.03
N ILE A 82 6.27 6.05 -1.18
CA ILE A 82 6.30 5.31 -2.44
C ILE A 82 7.08 6.16 -3.42
N THR A 83 8.23 5.67 -3.86
CA THR A 83 9.01 6.28 -4.94
C THR A 83 8.64 5.61 -6.25
N VAL A 84 7.92 6.33 -7.12
CA VAL A 84 7.55 5.85 -8.45
C VAL A 84 8.61 6.30 -9.46
N THR A 85 9.42 5.36 -9.97
CA THR A 85 10.51 5.66 -10.92
C THR A 85 9.98 5.85 -12.34
N PRO A 86 10.57 6.75 -13.16
CA PRO A 86 10.05 7.09 -14.49
C PRO A 86 10.21 5.97 -15.53
N SER A 87 11.01 4.96 -15.21
CA SER A 87 11.30 3.82 -16.07
C SER A 87 11.50 2.55 -15.24
N GLY A 88 11.29 1.42 -15.90
CA GLY A 88 11.36 0.08 -15.33
C GLY A 88 10.19 -0.77 -15.83
N THR A 89 10.24 -2.07 -15.54
CA THR A 89 9.16 -3.00 -15.90
C THR A 89 8.02 -2.89 -14.89
N ALA A 90 6.84 -2.49 -15.35
CA ALA A 90 5.63 -2.47 -14.52
C ALA A 90 5.33 -3.86 -13.96
N ALA A 91 5.00 -3.93 -12.67
CA ALA A 91 4.72 -5.19 -11.98
C ALA A 91 3.66 -5.03 -10.89
N GLN A 92 3.24 -6.16 -10.30
CA GLN A 92 2.40 -6.20 -9.11
C GLN A 92 3.31 -6.29 -7.87
N PHE A 93 3.09 -5.41 -6.90
CA PHE A 93 3.82 -5.37 -5.64
C PHE A 93 2.87 -5.64 -4.48
N GLN A 94 3.26 -6.53 -3.58
CA GLN A 94 2.49 -6.84 -2.37
C GLN A 94 3.07 -6.09 -1.18
N SER A 95 2.23 -5.39 -0.42
CA SER A 95 2.61 -4.66 0.77
C SER A 95 1.76 -5.11 1.96
N SER A 96 2.37 -5.92 2.82
CA SER A 96 1.72 -6.40 4.02
C SER A 96 1.74 -5.34 5.13
N ILE A 97 0.59 -5.03 5.71
CA ILE A 97 0.45 -4.19 6.90
C ILE A 97 0.47 -5.13 8.11
N THR A 98 1.57 -5.12 8.87
CA THR A 98 1.79 -6.08 9.97
C THR A 98 2.12 -5.43 11.31
N ALA A 99 2.35 -4.12 11.34
CA ALA A 99 2.89 -3.41 12.50
C ALA A 99 2.47 -1.94 12.52
N SER A 100 3.13 -1.13 13.35
CA SER A 100 2.88 0.31 13.55
C SER A 100 3.45 1.23 12.47
N ALA A 101 3.97 0.69 11.37
CA ALA A 101 4.51 1.46 10.25
C ALA A 101 4.04 0.88 8.90
N LEU A 102 3.89 1.75 7.90
CA LEU A 102 3.71 1.34 6.52
C LEU A 102 5.08 1.22 5.84
N GLN A 103 5.17 0.39 4.81
CA GLN A 103 6.43 0.11 4.15
C GLN A 103 6.88 1.29 3.27
N ASN A 104 8.19 1.48 3.13
CA ASN A 104 8.71 2.32 2.06
C ASN A 104 8.91 1.47 0.82
N LEU A 105 8.38 1.90 -0.32
CA LEU A 105 8.35 1.15 -1.57
C LEU A 105 9.00 1.96 -2.69
N THR A 106 9.67 1.27 -3.60
CA THR A 106 10.13 1.85 -4.87
C THR A 106 9.58 0.99 -5.99
N VAL A 107 8.81 1.58 -6.90
CA VAL A 107 8.13 0.88 -7.99
C VAL A 107 8.28 1.62 -9.31
N PRO A 108 8.39 0.94 -10.45
CA PRO A 108 8.31 1.61 -11.75
C PRO A 108 6.92 2.17 -12.03
N VAL A 109 6.83 3.23 -12.84
CA VAL A 109 5.57 3.66 -13.46
C VAL A 109 4.85 2.48 -14.13
N GLY A 110 3.52 2.48 -14.03
CA GLY A 110 2.64 1.40 -14.47
C GLY A 110 2.48 0.26 -13.47
N SER A 111 3.24 0.25 -12.37
CA SER A 111 3.10 -0.79 -11.34
C SER A 111 1.85 -0.61 -10.49
N THR A 112 1.28 -1.73 -10.06
CA THR A 112 0.19 -1.76 -9.08
C THR A 112 0.75 -2.23 -7.74
N ILE A 113 0.37 -1.54 -6.67
CA ILE A 113 0.64 -1.99 -5.31
C ILE A 113 -0.67 -2.50 -4.72
N GLN A 114 -0.66 -3.70 -4.17
CA GLN A 114 -1.72 -4.27 -3.34
C GLN A 114 -1.26 -4.21 -1.88
N TRP A 115 -1.98 -3.46 -1.05
CA TRP A 115 -1.80 -3.47 0.40
C TRP A 115 -2.77 -4.47 1.01
N THR A 116 -2.28 -5.34 1.89
CA THR A 116 -3.09 -6.31 2.63
C THR A 116 -2.94 -6.08 4.12
N ASN A 117 -4.06 -5.95 4.83
CA ASN A 117 -4.03 -5.87 6.27
C ASN A 117 -3.85 -7.25 6.91
N ASN A 118 -2.62 -7.56 7.30
CA ASN A 118 -2.29 -8.79 8.02
C ASN A 118 -2.06 -8.53 9.52
N HIS A 119 -2.54 -7.40 10.02
CA HIS A 119 -2.55 -7.06 11.44
C HIS A 119 -3.95 -7.27 12.02
N ILE A 120 -4.03 -7.43 13.34
CA ILE A 120 -5.28 -7.79 14.06
C ILE A 120 -6.28 -6.63 14.20
N MET A 121 -5.89 -5.41 13.82
CA MET A 121 -6.72 -4.21 13.94
C MET A 121 -7.02 -3.62 12.57
N VAL A 122 -8.08 -2.83 12.46
CA VAL A 122 -8.43 -2.12 11.24
C VAL A 122 -7.37 -1.07 10.91
N HIS A 123 -7.01 -0.97 9.63
CA HIS A 123 -6.07 0.02 9.10
C HIS A 123 -6.60 0.67 7.83
N THR A 124 -5.93 1.73 7.38
CA THR A 124 -6.15 2.32 6.06
C THR A 124 -4.81 2.59 5.38
N VAL A 125 -4.85 2.80 4.06
CA VAL A 125 -3.76 3.37 3.28
C VAL A 125 -4.30 4.54 2.46
N GLU A 126 -3.78 5.73 2.76
CA GLU A 126 -4.23 6.97 2.15
C GLU A 126 -3.04 7.80 1.72
N SER A 127 -3.04 8.28 0.48
CA SER A 127 -2.03 9.23 0.04
C SER A 127 -2.13 10.51 0.86
N ASP A 128 -0.97 11.09 1.18
CA ASP A 128 -0.86 12.45 1.67
C ASP A 128 -1.17 13.46 0.54
N ASN A 129 -1.62 14.66 0.90
CA ASN A 129 -1.85 15.75 -0.06
C ASN A 129 -0.59 16.56 -0.35
#